data_AF-A0A8S3RSZ9-F1
#
_entry.id   AF-A0A8S3RSZ9-F1
#
_cell.length_a   1.000
_cell.length_b   1.000
_cell.length_c   1.000
_cell.angle_alpha   90.00
_cell.angle_beta   90.00
_cell.angle_gamma   90.00
#
_symmetry.space_group_name_H-M   'P 1'
#
loop_
_entity.id
_entity.type
_entity.pdbx_description
1 polymer ?
#
loop_
_entity_poly.entity_id
_entity_poly.type
_entity_poly.pdbx_seq_one_letter_code
_entity_poly.pdbx_strand_id
1 'polypeptide(L)'
;MTSRKRNSRDKKSRTEIENINSEIDGTTVVTQETVDTIIGKIGKVLINSARNTFGFKVSAGKKSEHRKNKPWFDHDCKTARSEFRKMKRNKNKSPFHRALVLDAEKRYKNTMNKAHKKYRSDFRKKMDDLKQKDVMDDTELSSQLLTKNYYGAVEFDLWLDMYDDFIMSFKDMHYRSGKIA
;
A
#
# COMPACT_ATOMS: atom_id res chain seq x y z
N MET A 1 -10.29 -5.64 26.93
CA MET A 1 -11.39 -6.59 26.63
C MET A 1 -11.01 -7.74 25.66
N THR A 2 -9.74 -8.04 25.42
CA THR A 2 -9.30 -9.06 24.43
C THR A 2 -9.08 -10.46 25.01
N SER A 3 -8.83 -10.58 26.31
CA SER A 3 -8.50 -11.87 26.96
C SER A 3 -9.69 -12.83 27.06
N ARG A 4 -10.88 -12.34 27.45
CA ARG A 4 -12.12 -13.16 27.54
C ARG A 4 -12.50 -13.82 26.20
N LYS A 5 -12.29 -13.12 25.09
CA LYS A 5 -12.61 -13.61 23.74
C LYS A 5 -11.63 -14.68 23.23
N ARG A 6 -10.40 -14.78 23.77
CA ARG A 6 -9.45 -15.84 23.41
C ARG A 6 -9.79 -17.15 24.12
N ASN A 7 -10.01 -17.10 25.44
CA ASN A 7 -10.40 -18.27 26.25
C ASN A 7 -11.70 -18.95 25.79
N SER A 8 -12.66 -18.21 25.25
CA SER A 8 -13.91 -18.79 24.72
C SER A 8 -13.69 -19.57 23.40
N ARG A 9 -12.69 -19.21 22.60
CA ARG A 9 -12.42 -19.84 21.29
C ARG A 9 -11.62 -21.12 21.42
N ASP A 10 -10.63 -21.14 22.31
CA ASP A 10 -9.82 -22.33 22.57
C ASP A 10 -10.66 -23.47 23.18
N LYS A 11 -11.66 -23.12 24.00
CA LYS A 11 -12.63 -24.10 24.54
C LYS A 11 -13.45 -24.77 23.44
N LYS A 12 -13.87 -24.03 22.40
CA LYS A 12 -14.68 -24.56 21.31
C LYS A 12 -13.91 -25.55 20.43
N SER A 13 -12.66 -25.25 20.09
CA SER A 13 -11.82 -26.16 19.30
C SER A 13 -11.50 -27.45 20.06
N ARG A 14 -11.33 -27.38 21.39
CA ARG A 14 -11.14 -28.58 22.24
C ARG A 14 -12.36 -29.50 22.25
N THR A 15 -13.56 -28.94 22.42
CA THR A 15 -14.79 -29.74 22.39
C THR A 15 -15.04 -30.38 21.02
N GLU A 16 -14.65 -29.73 19.92
CA GLU A 16 -14.76 -30.31 18.57
C GLU A 16 -13.80 -31.51 18.38
N ILE A 17 -12.60 -31.46 18.95
CA ILE A 17 -11.64 -32.57 18.91
C ILE A 17 -12.11 -33.74 19.78
N GLU A 18 -12.63 -33.47 20.98
CA GLU A 18 -13.18 -34.50 21.86
C GLU A 18 -14.36 -35.24 21.21
N ASN A 19 -15.23 -34.51 20.49
CA ASN A 19 -16.32 -35.12 19.74
C ASN A 19 -15.82 -36.03 18.60
N ILE A 20 -14.79 -35.61 17.85
CA ILE A 20 -14.19 -36.44 16.79
C ILE A 20 -13.61 -37.73 17.38
N ASN A 21 -12.92 -37.64 18.52
CA ASN A 21 -12.35 -38.82 19.18
C ASN A 21 -13.45 -39.78 19.65
N SER A 22 -14.54 -39.26 20.24
CA SER A 22 -15.67 -40.10 20.67
C SER A 22 -16.37 -40.82 19.51
N GLU A 23 -16.40 -40.20 18.33
CA GLU A 23 -16.97 -40.80 17.11
C GLU A 23 -16.06 -41.89 16.54
N ILE A 24 -14.74 -41.70 16.64
CA ILE A 24 -13.75 -42.73 16.28
C ILE A 24 -13.87 -43.95 17.20
N ASP A 25 -13.95 -43.73 18.51
CA ASP A 25 -14.03 -44.80 19.51
C ASP A 25 -15.36 -45.59 19.44
N GLY A 26 -16.43 -44.97 18.93
CA GLY A 26 -17.74 -45.60 18.75
C GLY A 26 -17.91 -46.37 17.42
N THR A 27 -16.95 -46.28 16.49
CA THR A 27 -17.09 -46.86 15.15
C THR A 27 -16.47 -48.26 15.09
N THR A 28 -17.31 -49.30 15.00
CA THR A 28 -16.85 -50.71 14.97
C THR A 28 -16.50 -51.22 13.57
N VAL A 29 -16.91 -50.51 12.51
CA VAL A 29 -16.61 -50.86 11.11
C VAL A 29 -15.99 -49.64 10.43
N VAL A 30 -14.71 -49.72 10.13
CA VAL A 30 -13.96 -48.65 9.45
C VAL A 30 -14.15 -48.82 7.94
N THR A 31 -14.94 -47.93 7.33
CA THR A 31 -15.09 -47.84 5.88
C THR A 31 -14.30 -46.66 5.33
N GLN A 32 -13.96 -46.67 4.04
CA GLN A 32 -13.26 -45.53 3.43
C GLN A 32 -14.02 -44.20 3.60
N GLU A 33 -15.34 -44.24 3.54
CA GLU A 33 -16.21 -43.08 3.76
C GLU A 33 -16.07 -42.50 5.17
N THR A 34 -15.92 -43.36 6.19
CA THR A 34 -15.68 -42.91 7.57
C THR A 34 -14.33 -42.22 7.70
N VAL A 35 -13.29 -42.76 7.05
CA VAL A 35 -11.93 -42.17 7.03
C VAL A 35 -11.96 -40.79 6.38
N ASP A 36 -12.58 -40.67 5.19
CA ASP A 36 -12.67 -39.40 4.47
C ASP A 36 -13.45 -38.35 5.28
N THR A 37 -14.50 -38.77 5.98
CA THR A 37 -15.30 -37.91 6.87
C THR A 37 -14.47 -37.38 8.04
N ILE A 38 -13.69 -38.24 8.70
CA ILE A 38 -12.82 -37.87 9.82
C ILE A 38 -11.72 -36.90 9.34
N ILE A 39 -11.05 -37.23 8.23
CA ILE A 39 -10.02 -36.36 7.64
C ILE A 39 -10.62 -34.99 7.30
N GLY A 40 -11.82 -34.95 6.73
CA GLY A 40 -12.55 -33.72 6.46
C GLY A 40 -12.84 -32.89 7.71
N LYS A 41 -13.21 -33.53 8.83
CA LYS A 41 -13.45 -32.87 10.13
C LYS A 41 -12.15 -32.31 10.71
N ILE A 42 -11.07 -33.08 10.73
CA ILE A 42 -9.75 -32.64 11.19
C ILE A 42 -9.25 -31.46 10.36
N GLY A 43 -9.35 -31.55 9.03
CA GLY A 43 -8.97 -30.48 8.12
C GLY A 43 -9.70 -29.16 8.41
N LYS A 44 -11.01 -29.22 8.68
CA LYS A 44 -11.81 -28.04 9.06
C LYS A 44 -11.34 -27.43 10.38
N VAL A 45 -11.05 -28.24 11.40
CA VAL A 45 -10.55 -27.77 12.71
C VAL A 45 -9.20 -27.07 12.55
N LEU A 46 -8.28 -27.65 11.76
CA LEU A 46 -6.97 -27.06 11.49
C LEU A 46 -7.08 -25.75 10.71
N ILE A 47 -7.88 -25.71 9.65
CA ILE A 47 -8.11 -24.48 8.87
C ILE A 47 -8.70 -23.38 9.77
N ASN A 48 -9.71 -23.70 10.58
CA ASN A 48 -10.32 -22.72 11.48
C ASN A 48 -9.35 -22.23 12.55
N SER A 49 -8.54 -23.12 13.11
CA SER A 49 -7.51 -22.77 14.09
C SER A 49 -6.45 -21.86 13.46
N ALA A 50 -5.95 -22.21 12.27
CA ALA A 50 -5.00 -21.38 11.52
C ALA A 50 -5.58 -20.00 11.19
N ARG A 51 -6.84 -19.92 10.72
CA ARG A 51 -7.54 -18.66 10.47
C ARG A 51 -7.67 -17.79 11.71
N ASN A 52 -7.92 -18.41 12.86
CA ASN A 52 -8.08 -17.69 14.13
C ASN A 52 -6.74 -17.23 14.72
N THR A 53 -5.68 -18.03 14.59
CA THR A 53 -4.35 -17.74 15.14
C THR A 53 -3.58 -16.76 14.28
N PHE A 54 -3.46 -17.03 12.98
CA PHE A 54 -2.66 -16.23 12.05
C PHE A 54 -3.44 -15.08 11.42
N GLY A 55 -4.77 -15.09 11.57
CA GLY A 55 -5.66 -14.14 10.92
C GLY A 55 -5.83 -14.48 9.44
N PHE A 56 -7.08 -14.69 9.00
CA PHE A 56 -7.37 -14.78 7.58
C PHE A 56 -7.60 -13.37 7.03
N LYS A 57 -6.62 -12.82 6.29
CA LYS A 57 -6.90 -11.69 5.41
C LYS A 57 -7.76 -12.22 4.28
N VAL A 58 -9.09 -12.16 4.45
CA VAL A 58 -9.98 -12.12 3.29
C VAL A 58 -9.41 -11.01 2.43
N SER A 59 -9.03 -11.32 1.19
CA SER A 59 -8.82 -10.30 0.18
C SER A 59 -10.18 -9.65 -0.06
N ALA A 60 -10.67 -8.88 0.91
CA ALA A 60 -11.68 -7.87 0.70
C ALA A 60 -11.08 -7.07 -0.46
N GLY A 61 -11.66 -7.26 -1.65
CA GLY A 61 -11.17 -6.63 -2.86
C GLY A 61 -10.92 -5.20 -2.48
N LYS A 62 -9.66 -4.76 -2.56
CA LYS A 62 -9.20 -3.48 -2.04
C LYS A 62 -10.05 -2.40 -2.71
N LYS A 63 -11.23 -2.09 -2.18
CA LYS A 63 -11.83 -0.77 -2.32
C LYS A 63 -10.73 0.08 -1.74
N SER A 64 -10.07 0.86 -2.59
CA SER A 64 -8.89 1.64 -2.23
C SER A 64 -9.34 2.74 -1.29
N GLU A 65 -9.66 2.33 -0.07
CA GLU A 65 -9.96 3.16 1.06
C GLU A 65 -8.67 3.95 1.27
N HIS A 66 -8.74 5.22 0.89
CA HIS A 66 -7.65 6.18 0.96
C HIS A 66 -6.54 6.06 -0.09
N ARG A 67 -6.91 6.18 -1.37
CA ARG A 67 -6.15 7.12 -2.22
C ARG A 67 -6.46 8.54 -1.75
N LYS A 68 -6.05 8.90 -0.53
CA LYS A 68 -6.05 10.30 -0.09
C LYS A 68 -5.28 11.06 -1.16
N ASN A 69 -5.94 12.02 -1.80
CA ASN A 69 -5.27 12.87 -2.79
C ASN A 69 -4.03 13.44 -2.11
N LYS A 70 -2.86 13.27 -2.73
CA LYS A 70 -1.63 13.82 -2.18
C LYS A 70 -1.84 15.33 -2.00
N PRO A 71 -1.59 15.90 -0.82
CA PRO A 71 -1.93 17.30 -0.53
C PRO A 71 -1.17 18.29 -1.42
N TRP A 72 0.00 17.90 -1.92
CA TRP A 72 0.80 18.65 -2.88
C TRP A 72 0.37 18.48 -4.34
N PHE A 73 -0.53 17.55 -4.66
CA PHE A 73 -0.96 17.26 -6.04
C PHE A 73 -2.23 18.05 -6.39
N ASP A 74 -2.02 19.33 -6.67
CA ASP A 74 -3.04 20.33 -6.96
C ASP A 74 -3.71 20.17 -8.34
N HIS A 75 -4.60 21.13 -8.66
CA HIS A 75 -5.26 21.17 -9.96
C HIS A 75 -4.26 21.33 -11.12
N ASP A 76 -3.24 22.17 -10.96
CA ASP A 76 -2.24 22.43 -12.00
C ASP A 76 -1.47 21.17 -12.35
N CYS A 77 -1.09 20.37 -11.35
CA CYS A 77 -0.48 19.06 -11.55
C CYS A 77 -1.40 18.11 -12.31
N LYS A 78 -2.71 18.11 -12.03
CA LYS A 78 -3.70 17.30 -12.76
C LYS A 78 -3.82 17.73 -14.22
N THR A 79 -3.87 19.03 -14.47
CA THR A 79 -3.99 19.62 -15.81
C THR A 79 -2.77 19.28 -16.65
N ALA A 80 -1.56 19.57 -16.15
CA ALA A 80 -0.32 19.27 -16.85
C ALA A 80 -0.15 17.76 -17.11
N ARG A 81 -0.56 16.90 -16.16
CA ARG A 81 -0.55 15.44 -16.35
C ARG A 81 -1.53 14.99 -17.44
N SER A 82 -2.72 15.58 -17.48
CA SER A 82 -3.74 15.29 -18.48
C SER A 82 -3.26 15.67 -19.88
N GLU A 83 -2.70 16.87 -20.04
CA GLU A 83 -2.11 17.34 -21.30
C GLU A 83 -0.99 16.43 -21.78
N PHE A 84 0.00 16.14 -20.93
CA PHE A 84 1.08 15.22 -21.26
C PHE A 84 0.55 13.86 -21.70
N ARG A 85 -0.44 13.30 -20.99
CA ARG A 85 -1.05 12.02 -21.35
C ARG A 85 -1.80 12.06 -22.68
N LYS A 86 -2.53 13.14 -22.96
CA LYS A 86 -3.20 13.33 -24.25
C LYS A 86 -2.18 13.35 -25.39
N MET A 87 -1.11 14.13 -25.24
CA MET A 87 -0.03 14.24 -26.22
C MET A 87 0.71 12.91 -26.42
N LYS A 88 1.01 12.19 -25.34
CA LYS A 88 1.69 10.89 -25.38
C LYS A 88 0.84 9.77 -25.98
N ARG A 89 -0.50 9.82 -25.84
CA ARG A 89 -1.42 8.84 -26.45
C ARG A 89 -1.57 9.04 -27.95
N ASN A 90 -1.31 10.24 -28.46
CA ASN A 90 -1.32 10.49 -29.89
C ASN A 90 -0.15 9.72 -30.55
N LYS A 91 -0.49 8.85 -31.50
CA LYS A 91 0.45 7.95 -32.21
C LYS A 91 1.24 8.66 -33.32
N ASN A 92 1.11 9.97 -33.47
CA ASN A 92 1.84 10.73 -34.47
C ASN A 92 3.37 10.58 -34.26
N LYS A 93 4.09 10.19 -35.32
CA LYS A 93 5.55 9.96 -35.28
C LYS A 93 6.38 11.14 -35.77
N SER A 94 5.73 12.24 -36.18
CA SER A 94 6.40 13.45 -36.67
C SER A 94 7.43 13.99 -35.67
N PRO A 95 8.62 14.43 -36.12
CA PRO A 95 9.61 15.07 -35.26
C PRO A 95 9.05 16.25 -34.45
N PHE A 96 8.16 17.03 -35.06
CA PHE A 96 7.47 18.14 -34.40
C PHE A 96 6.59 17.65 -33.24
N HIS A 97 5.83 16.57 -33.44
CA HIS A 97 5.01 15.97 -32.39
C HIS A 97 5.88 15.44 -31.23
N ARG A 98 7.02 14.83 -31.54
CA ARG A 98 7.98 14.38 -30.51
C ARG A 98 8.47 15.55 -29.65
N ALA A 99 8.81 16.68 -30.28
CA ALA A 99 9.21 17.89 -29.56
C ALA A 99 8.09 18.41 -28.64
N LEU A 100 6.84 18.41 -29.10
CA LEU A 100 5.69 18.80 -28.27
C LEU A 100 5.46 17.86 -27.08
N VAL A 101 5.64 16.55 -27.25
CA VAL A 101 5.54 15.58 -26.15
C VAL A 101 6.63 15.85 -25.10
N LEU A 102 7.85 16.12 -25.53
CA LEU A 102 8.97 16.46 -24.64
C LEU A 102 8.74 17.77 -23.88
N ASP A 103 8.20 18.80 -24.55
CA ASP A 103 7.84 20.05 -23.88
C ASP A 103 6.75 19.84 -22.82
N ALA A 104 5.68 19.11 -23.17
CA ALA A 104 4.61 18.77 -22.25
C ALA A 104 5.11 17.94 -21.04
N GLU A 105 6.06 17.03 -21.27
CA GLU A 105 6.72 16.27 -20.21
C GLU A 105 7.51 17.18 -19.27
N LYS A 106 8.35 18.06 -19.82
CA LYS A 106 9.14 19.03 -19.04
C LYS A 106 8.23 19.93 -18.21
N ARG A 107 7.14 20.42 -18.81
CA ARG A 107 6.13 21.23 -18.13
C ARG A 107 5.50 20.48 -16.97
N TYR A 108 5.06 19.24 -17.17
CA TYR A 108 4.49 18.42 -16.10
C TYR A 108 5.48 18.20 -14.94
N LYS A 109 6.75 17.86 -15.24
CA LYS A 109 7.80 17.70 -14.21
C LYS A 109 8.01 18.98 -13.41
N ASN A 110 8.12 20.12 -14.10
CA ASN A 110 8.31 21.42 -13.46
C ASN A 110 7.15 21.81 -12.56
N THR A 111 5.90 21.63 -13.02
CA THR A 111 4.70 21.90 -12.22
C THR A 111 4.65 21.02 -10.98
N MET A 112 4.93 19.72 -11.13
CA MET A 112 4.97 18.78 -10.01
C MET A 112 6.03 19.15 -8.98
N ASN A 113 7.25 19.46 -9.44
CA ASN A 113 8.35 19.88 -8.57
C ASN A 113 8.05 21.20 -7.85
N LYS A 114 7.41 22.16 -8.53
CA LYS A 114 6.99 23.43 -7.94
C LYS A 114 5.95 23.21 -6.83
N ALA A 115 4.91 22.43 -7.10
CA ALA A 115 3.87 22.13 -6.11
C ALA A 115 4.44 21.39 -4.89
N HIS A 116 5.36 20.44 -5.12
CA HIS A 116 6.04 19.72 -4.04
C HIS A 116 6.95 20.62 -3.19
N LYS A 117 7.76 21.48 -3.82
CA LYS A 117 8.61 22.46 -3.12
C LYS A 117 7.77 23.41 -2.28
N LYS A 118 6.66 23.91 -2.83
CA LYS A 118 5.71 24.76 -2.12
C LYS A 118 5.15 24.05 -0.89
N TYR A 119 4.65 22.83 -1.05
CA TYR A 119 4.14 22.04 0.08
C TYR A 119 5.19 21.81 1.17
N ARG A 120 6.43 21.45 0.81
CA ARG A 120 7.53 21.30 1.79
C ARG A 120 7.84 22.62 2.52
N SER A 121 7.77 23.75 1.81
CA SER A 121 7.95 25.08 2.40
C SER A 121 6.83 25.42 3.38
N ASP A 122 5.58 25.26 2.97
CA ASP A 122 4.40 25.55 3.78
C ASP A 122 4.34 24.65 5.01
N PHE A 123 4.70 23.37 4.85
CA PHE A 123 4.78 22.42 5.95
C PHE A 123 5.85 22.80 6.97
N ARG A 124 7.05 23.20 6.52
CA ARG A 124 8.12 23.68 7.40
C ARG A 124 7.68 24.90 8.19
N LYS A 125 7.11 25.89 7.51
CA LYS A 125 6.56 27.09 8.16
C LYS A 125 5.53 26.73 9.22
N LYS A 126 4.59 25.84 8.91
CA LYS A 126 3.58 25.38 9.87
C LYS A 126 4.20 24.68 11.08
N MET A 127 5.26 23.89 10.89
CA MET A 127 5.99 23.27 12.00
C MET A 127 6.69 24.30 12.88
N ASP A 128 7.27 25.34 12.28
CA ASP A 128 7.92 26.42 13.03
C ASP A 128 6.89 27.28 13.80
N ASP A 129 5.75 27.59 13.18
CA ASP A 129 4.63 28.30 13.81
C ASP A 129 4.06 27.51 15.02
N LEU A 130 4.02 26.18 14.93
CA LEU A 130 3.60 25.32 16.04
C LEU A 130 4.62 25.31 17.17
N LYS A 131 5.93 25.22 16.86
CA LYS A 131 6.98 25.30 17.87
C LYS A 131 6.95 26.62 18.64
N GLN A 132 6.66 27.73 17.96
CA GLN A 132 6.56 29.04 18.61
C GLN A 132 5.33 29.16 19.52
N LYS A 133 4.25 28.42 19.23
CA LYS A 133 3.03 28.38 20.04
C LYS A 133 3.13 27.43 21.24
N ASP A 134 3.78 26.28 21.07
CA ASP A 134 3.97 25.26 22.12
C ASP A 134 5.02 25.65 23.18
N VAL A 135 5.73 26.78 23.02
CA VAL A 135 6.53 27.37 24.12
C VAL A 135 5.63 27.87 25.28
N MET A 136 4.30 27.86 25.12
CA MET A 136 3.33 28.31 26.14
C MET A 136 2.49 27.22 26.82
N ASP A 137 2.47 25.95 26.39
CA ASP A 137 1.77 24.89 27.16
C ASP A 137 2.22 23.45 26.79
N ASP A 138 2.87 22.81 27.77
CA ASP A 138 3.07 21.39 28.06
C ASP A 138 2.99 20.28 26.98
N THR A 139 4.18 19.71 26.70
CA THR A 139 4.62 18.30 26.62
C THR A 139 3.75 17.13 26.07
N GLU A 140 2.43 17.24 25.90
CA GLU A 140 1.58 16.09 25.54
C GLU A 140 1.24 15.99 24.04
N LEU A 141 1.28 17.11 23.29
CA LEU A 141 0.94 17.14 21.86
C LEU A 141 2.06 16.61 20.93
N SER A 142 3.31 16.74 21.35
CA SER A 142 4.49 16.35 20.55
C SER A 142 4.55 14.85 20.26
N SER A 143 4.09 14.00 21.17
CA SER A 143 4.11 12.54 21.03
C SER A 143 3.07 12.00 20.02
N GLN A 144 1.94 12.69 19.85
CA GLN A 144 0.89 12.29 18.89
C GLN A 144 1.19 12.71 17.45
N LEU A 145 1.98 13.78 17.23
CA LEU A 145 2.35 14.26 15.89
C LEU A 145 3.57 13.54 15.30
N LEU A 146 4.52 13.12 16.14
CA LEU A 146 5.68 12.34 15.72
C LEU A 146 5.29 10.96 15.18
N THR A 147 4.34 10.28 15.82
CA THR A 147 3.92 8.92 15.43
C THR A 147 3.12 8.85 14.11
N LYS A 148 2.43 9.93 13.71
CA LYS A 148 1.63 9.96 12.47
C LYS A 148 2.40 10.43 11.23
N ASN A 149 3.49 11.18 11.39
CA ASN A 149 4.18 11.83 10.26
C ASN A 149 5.54 11.21 9.90
N TYR A 150 6.15 10.39 10.76
CA TYR A 150 7.49 9.82 10.51
C TYR A 150 7.50 8.77 9.37
N TYR A 151 6.41 8.01 9.20
CA TYR A 151 6.32 7.00 8.14
C TYR A 151 6.17 7.59 6.72
N GLY A 152 5.74 8.85 6.58
CA GLY A 152 5.54 9.47 5.26
C GLY A 152 6.79 10.12 4.65
N ALA A 153 7.78 10.47 5.47
CA ALA A 153 8.99 11.16 5.02
C ALA A 153 10.08 10.18 4.54
N VAL A 154 10.25 9.04 5.20
CA VAL A 154 11.30 8.05 4.90
C VAL A 154 10.98 7.21 3.66
N GLU A 155 9.70 6.92 3.40
CA GLU A 155 9.28 6.14 2.22
C GLU A 155 9.42 6.89 0.89
N PHE A 156 9.57 8.22 0.91
CA PHE A 156 9.51 9.06 -0.30
C PHE A 156 10.87 9.49 -0.83
N ASP A 157 11.89 9.66 0.02
CA ASP A 157 13.26 9.91 -0.45
C ASP A 157 13.80 8.65 -1.17
N LEU A 158 13.47 7.44 -0.70
CA LEU A 158 13.71 6.18 -1.41
C LEU A 158 12.98 6.06 -2.76
N TRP A 159 11.79 6.66 -2.89
CA TRP A 159 11.03 6.64 -4.15
C TRP A 159 11.61 7.62 -5.19
N LEU A 160 12.15 8.76 -4.75
CA LEU A 160 12.84 9.71 -5.64
C LEU A 160 14.14 9.12 -6.20
N ASP A 161 14.93 8.45 -5.36
CA ASP A 161 16.14 7.74 -5.79
C ASP A 161 15.81 6.60 -6.76
N MET A 162 14.78 5.80 -6.47
CA MET A 162 14.30 4.77 -7.42
C MET A 162 13.72 5.33 -8.72
N TYR A 163 13.14 6.53 -8.70
CA TYR A 163 12.54 7.14 -9.89
C TYR A 163 13.60 7.76 -10.80
N ASP A 164 14.66 8.35 -10.22
CA ASP A 164 15.80 8.84 -10.97
C ASP A 164 16.61 7.67 -11.59
N ASP A 165 16.77 6.55 -10.88
CA ASP A 165 17.37 5.32 -11.44
C ASP A 165 16.54 4.72 -12.59
N PHE A 166 15.21 4.69 -12.44
CA PHE A 166 14.31 4.23 -13.51
C PHE A 166 14.36 5.14 -14.74
N ILE A 167 14.50 6.44 -14.57
CA ILE A 167 14.60 7.41 -15.66
C ILE A 167 15.98 7.38 -16.34
N MET A 168 17.06 7.12 -15.60
CA MET A 168 18.41 6.95 -16.14
C MET A 168 18.51 5.69 -17.01
N SER A 169 17.88 4.58 -16.59
CA SER A 169 17.81 3.34 -17.38
C SER A 169 17.10 3.51 -18.75
N PHE A 170 16.11 4.41 -18.83
CA PHE A 170 15.41 4.69 -20.09
C PHE A 170 16.19 5.60 -21.06
N LYS A 171 17.07 6.47 -20.57
CA LYS A 171 17.95 7.28 -21.43
C LYS A 171 19.00 6.43 -22.14
N ASP A 172 19.56 5.43 -21.46
CA ASP A 172 20.55 4.52 -22.05
C ASP A 172 19.95 3.60 -23.13
N MET A 173 18.67 3.25 -22.99
CA MET A 173 17.98 2.40 -23.96
C MET A 173 17.76 3.11 -25.32
N HIS A 174 17.53 4.42 -25.33
CA HIS A 174 17.39 5.19 -26.58
C HIS A 174 18.74 5.52 -27.24
N TYR A 175 19.84 5.53 -26.49
CA TYR A 175 21.17 5.77 -27.04
C TYR A 175 21.72 4.57 -27.84
N ARG A 176 21.30 3.33 -27.51
CA ARG A 176 21.72 2.12 -28.25
C ARG A 176 20.96 1.87 -29.55
N SER A 177 19.74 2.40 -29.70
CA SER A 177 18.94 2.24 -30.94
C SER A 177 19.38 3.14 -32.10
N GLY A 178 20.33 4.06 -31.89
CA GLY A 178 20.84 4.99 -32.92
C GLY A 178 22.18 4.59 -33.56
N LYS A 179 22.76 3.44 -33.19
CA LYS A 179 23.99 2.90 -33.78
C LYS A 179 23.72 1.57 -34.47
N ILE A 180 22.86 1.58 -35.48
CA ILE A 180 22.89 0.58 -36.55
C ILE A 180 22.87 1.40 -37.84
N ALA A 181 24.07 1.78 -38.25
CA ALA A 181 24.40 2.19 -39.61
C ALA A 181 25.38 1.13 -40.14
#